data_AF-A0A0N4TFY9-F1
#
_entry.id   AF-A0A0N4TFY9-F1
#
_cell.length_a   1.000
_cell.length_b   1.000
_cell.length_c   1.000
_cell.angle_alpha   90.00
_cell.angle_beta   90.00
_cell.angle_gamma   90.00
#
_symmetry.space_group_name_H-M   'P 1'
#
loop_
_entity.id
_entity.type
_entity.pdbx_description
1 polymer ?
#
loop_
_entity_poly.entity_id
_entity_poly.type
_entity_poly.pdbx_seq_one_letter_code
_entity_poly.pdbx_strand_id
1 'polypeptide(L)'
;MVKNDEEPYVRGEALALLNQIGNRTDLNNLAASVLLSDSDSAPRIEAAQILRNGLPQTEKLCLDVIPKILYDEDIALHRIVIDLCAALVIDDRNEELKGLLIKFLEQDEVDCYEELSEMLYGKSKELEQSKDNDDLEYIFNVLAKQDDE
;
A
#
# COMPACT_ATOMS: atom_id res chain seq x y z
N MET A 1 14.74 4.72 -27.39
CA MET A 1 14.26 5.68 -26.36
C MET A 1 14.16 4.90 -25.07
N VAL A 2 14.84 5.33 -24.02
CA VAL A 2 15.03 4.52 -22.79
C VAL A 2 13.72 4.13 -22.10
N LYS A 3 12.63 4.89 -22.29
CA LYS A 3 11.28 4.56 -21.78
C LYS A 3 10.66 3.25 -22.31
N ASN A 4 11.15 2.73 -23.43
CA ASN A 4 10.65 1.50 -24.06
C ASN A 4 11.76 0.44 -24.14
N ASP A 5 12.80 0.57 -23.31
CA ASP A 5 13.82 -0.47 -23.22
C ASP A 5 13.18 -1.76 -22.71
N GLU A 6 13.57 -2.91 -23.24
CA GLU A 6 13.01 -4.20 -22.81
C GLU A 6 13.43 -4.51 -21.36
N GLU A 7 14.61 -4.04 -20.95
CA GLU A 7 15.15 -4.29 -19.62
C GLU A 7 14.51 -3.39 -18.55
N PRO A 8 13.76 -3.95 -17.58
CA PRO A 8 13.09 -3.16 -16.54
C PRO A 8 14.06 -2.34 -15.70
N TYR A 9 15.25 -2.90 -15.45
CA TYR A 9 16.32 -2.21 -14.73
C TYR A 9 16.73 -0.92 -15.44
N VAL A 10 16.89 -0.96 -16.77
CA VAL A 10 17.28 0.21 -17.57
C VAL A 10 16.19 1.29 -17.52
N ARG A 11 14.90 0.90 -17.57
CA ARG A 11 13.78 1.84 -17.43
C ARG A 11 13.76 2.50 -16.06
N GLY A 12 13.98 1.74 -14.99
CA GLY A 12 14.09 2.25 -13.61
C GLY A 12 15.25 3.24 -13.44
N GLU A 13 16.46 2.87 -13.87
CA GLU A 13 17.65 3.73 -13.80
C GLU A 13 17.48 5.03 -14.61
N ALA A 14 16.80 4.96 -15.75
CA ALA A 14 16.49 6.15 -16.54
C ALA A 14 15.58 7.10 -15.76
N LEU A 15 14.60 6.57 -15.04
CA LEU A 15 13.71 7.37 -14.21
C LEU A 15 14.46 7.96 -13.00
N ALA A 16 15.35 7.19 -12.37
CA ALA A 16 16.21 7.66 -11.29
C ALA A 16 17.15 8.78 -11.76
N LEU A 17 17.75 8.66 -12.94
CA LEU A 17 18.56 9.71 -13.54
C LEU A 17 17.73 10.97 -13.82
N LEU A 18 16.53 10.82 -14.38
CA LEU A 18 15.61 11.94 -14.59
C LEU A 18 15.20 12.60 -13.28
N ASN A 19 15.14 11.87 -12.17
CA ASN A 19 14.90 12.46 -10.85
C ASN A 19 16.03 13.38 -10.39
N GLN A 20 17.26 13.14 -10.86
CA GLN A 20 18.41 13.99 -10.53
C GLN A 20 18.52 15.23 -11.43
N ILE A 21 18.15 15.12 -12.70
CA ILE A 21 18.44 16.16 -13.71
C ILE A 21 17.20 16.80 -14.35
N GLY A 22 16.04 16.18 -14.17
CA GLY A 22 14.81 16.50 -14.90
C GLY A 22 14.02 17.66 -14.30
N ASN A 23 13.08 18.18 -15.08
CA ASN A 23 12.08 19.12 -14.58
C ASN A 23 11.14 18.40 -13.60
N ARG A 24 10.92 18.99 -12.43
CA ARG A 24 10.14 18.36 -11.35
C ARG A 24 8.69 18.07 -11.75
N THR A 25 8.02 18.98 -12.46
CA THR A 25 6.61 18.79 -12.86
C THR A 25 6.48 17.67 -13.89
N ASP A 26 7.33 17.68 -14.91
CA ASP A 26 7.31 16.65 -15.94
C ASP A 26 7.67 15.27 -15.37
N LEU A 27 8.66 15.24 -14.47
CA LEU A 27 9.06 14.03 -13.75
C LEU A 27 7.92 13.46 -12.93
N ASN A 28 7.20 14.28 -12.16
CA ASN A 28 6.11 13.80 -11.30
C ASN A 28 4.98 13.18 -12.15
N ASN A 29 4.62 13.82 -13.27
CA ASN A 29 3.62 13.28 -14.20
C ASN A 29 4.11 11.98 -14.85
N LEU A 30 5.39 11.92 -15.23
CA LEU A 30 6.00 10.71 -15.78
C LEU A 30 6.00 9.57 -14.75
N ALA A 31 6.38 9.84 -13.51
CA ALA A 31 6.37 8.86 -12.43
C ALA A 31 4.95 8.33 -12.19
N ALA A 32 3.94 9.19 -12.11
CA ALA A 32 2.54 8.74 -12.02
C ALA A 32 2.14 7.85 -13.22
N SER A 33 2.56 8.19 -14.43
CA SER A 33 2.32 7.34 -15.60
C SER A 33 3.03 6.00 -15.53
N VAL A 34 4.31 5.96 -15.13
CA VAL A 34 5.11 4.73 -15.03
C VAL A 34 4.50 3.81 -13.97
N LEU A 35 4.17 4.36 -12.80
CA LEU A 35 3.54 3.62 -11.71
C LEU A 35 2.24 2.91 -12.14
N LEU A 36 1.47 3.53 -13.04
CA LEU A 36 0.19 3.00 -13.51
C LEU A 36 0.27 2.08 -14.74
N SER A 37 1.39 2.05 -15.46
CA SER A 37 1.44 1.45 -16.81
C SER A 37 2.64 0.56 -17.10
N ASP A 38 3.72 0.65 -16.31
CA ASP A 38 4.84 -0.25 -16.49
C ASP A 38 4.48 -1.66 -16.01
N SER A 39 4.82 -2.67 -16.79
CA SER A 39 4.51 -4.07 -16.48
C SER A 39 5.36 -4.62 -15.34
N ASP A 40 6.52 -4.03 -15.10
CA ASP A 40 7.52 -4.55 -14.18
C ASP A 40 7.53 -3.73 -12.90
N SER A 41 7.86 -4.38 -11.78
CA SER A 41 7.85 -3.70 -10.49
C SER A 41 9.00 -2.72 -10.30
N ALA A 42 10.18 -2.98 -10.85
CA ALA A 42 11.35 -2.11 -10.65
C ALA A 42 11.11 -0.63 -11.09
N PRO A 43 10.59 -0.34 -12.30
CA PRO A 43 10.22 1.02 -12.68
C PRO A 43 9.10 1.62 -11.82
N ARG A 44 8.11 0.80 -11.44
CA ARG A 44 6.99 1.24 -10.59
C ARG A 44 7.45 1.62 -9.19
N ILE A 45 8.37 0.87 -8.61
CA ILE A 45 8.99 1.15 -7.30
C ILE A 45 9.72 2.49 -7.35
N GLU A 46 10.57 2.72 -8.35
CA GLU A 46 11.26 4.01 -8.52
C GLU A 46 10.26 5.17 -8.66
N ALA A 47 9.22 4.97 -9.49
CA ALA A 47 8.17 5.96 -9.67
C ALA A 47 7.43 6.30 -8.36
N ALA A 48 7.08 5.29 -7.56
CA ALA A 48 6.43 5.50 -6.28
C ALA A 48 7.34 6.25 -5.28
N GLN A 49 8.64 5.96 -5.27
CA GLN A 49 9.60 6.69 -4.44
C GLN A 49 9.71 8.16 -4.87
N ILE A 50 9.74 8.45 -6.16
CA ILE A 50 9.75 9.82 -6.69
C ILE A 50 8.51 10.58 -6.24
N LEU A 51 7.33 9.99 -6.38
CA LEU A 51 6.07 10.62 -5.95
C LEU A 51 6.05 10.85 -4.44
N ARG A 52 6.45 9.86 -3.62
CA ARG A 52 6.53 10.00 -2.16
C ARG A 52 7.50 11.12 -1.75
N ASN A 53 8.70 11.14 -2.32
CA ASN A 53 9.72 12.14 -2.01
C ASN A 53 9.36 13.55 -2.54
N GLY A 54 8.39 13.64 -3.45
CA GLY A 54 7.85 14.89 -3.99
C GLY A 54 6.72 15.50 -3.16
N LEU A 55 6.33 14.89 -2.03
CA LEU A 55 5.33 15.46 -1.14
C LEU A 55 5.83 16.77 -0.50
N PRO A 56 4.94 17.77 -0.29
CA PRO A 56 3.50 17.74 -0.54
C PRO A 56 3.09 18.07 -1.99
N GLN A 57 4.01 18.42 -2.89
CA GLN A 57 3.67 18.90 -4.24
C GLN A 57 3.05 17.81 -5.14
N THR A 58 3.27 16.54 -4.82
CA THR A 58 2.73 15.38 -5.52
C THR A 58 1.43 14.84 -4.93
N GLU A 59 0.90 15.44 -3.85
CA GLU A 59 -0.24 14.90 -3.09
C GLU A 59 -1.41 14.50 -3.98
N LYS A 60 -1.82 15.37 -4.90
CA LYS A 60 -2.90 15.06 -5.85
C LYS A 60 -2.60 13.84 -6.72
N LEU A 61 -1.39 13.75 -7.27
CA LEU A 61 -0.98 12.60 -8.09
C LEU A 61 -0.96 11.32 -7.26
N CYS A 62 -0.50 11.40 -6.02
CA CYS A 62 -0.50 10.27 -5.09
C CYS A 62 -1.92 9.76 -4.82
N LEU A 63 -2.87 10.67 -4.54
CA LEU A 63 -4.28 10.31 -4.35
C LEU A 63 -4.90 9.66 -5.59
N ASP A 64 -4.52 10.11 -6.80
CA ASP A 64 -5.02 9.56 -8.06
C ASP A 64 -4.48 8.13 -8.33
N VAL A 65 -3.27 7.79 -7.86
CA VAL A 65 -2.63 6.48 -8.13
C VAL A 65 -2.87 5.44 -7.04
N ILE A 66 -3.02 5.86 -5.76
CA ILE A 66 -3.20 4.97 -4.60
C ILE A 66 -4.24 3.86 -4.82
N PRO A 67 -5.46 4.14 -5.32
CA PRO A 67 -6.48 3.11 -5.49
C PRO A 67 -6.06 1.95 -6.38
N LYS A 68 -5.14 2.18 -7.32
CA LYS A 68 -4.68 1.14 -8.25
C LYS A 68 -3.50 0.35 -7.71
N ILE A 69 -2.61 1.00 -6.96
CA ILE A 69 -1.39 0.39 -6.42
C ILE A 69 -1.61 -0.37 -5.11
N LEU A 70 -2.77 -0.20 -4.46
CA LEU A 70 -3.17 -1.04 -3.32
C LEU A 70 -3.42 -2.51 -3.72
N TYR A 71 -3.68 -2.75 -5.00
CA TYR A 71 -3.90 -4.09 -5.57
C TYR A 71 -2.69 -4.58 -6.36
N ASP A 72 -1.51 -4.05 -6.09
CA ASP A 72 -0.30 -4.51 -6.78
C ASP A 72 0.07 -5.94 -6.36
N GLU A 73 0.88 -6.59 -7.18
CA GLU A 73 1.43 -7.91 -6.82
C GLU A 73 2.78 -7.79 -6.11
N ASP A 74 3.45 -6.63 -6.23
CA ASP A 74 4.79 -6.43 -5.67
C ASP A 74 4.77 -5.92 -4.22
N ILE A 75 5.32 -6.73 -3.33
CA ILE A 75 5.40 -6.47 -1.88
C ILE A 75 6.25 -5.23 -1.57
N ALA A 76 7.32 -4.97 -2.32
CA ALA A 76 8.15 -3.79 -2.08
C ALA A 76 7.41 -2.51 -2.45
N LEU A 77 6.56 -2.56 -3.49
CA LEU A 77 5.68 -1.46 -3.81
C LEU A 77 4.66 -1.21 -2.69
N HIS A 78 4.03 -2.27 -2.15
CA HIS A 78 3.07 -2.14 -1.04
C HIS A 78 3.63 -1.36 0.14
N ARG A 79 4.87 -1.64 0.57
CA ARG A 79 5.52 -0.88 1.65
C ARG A 79 5.58 0.62 1.37
N ILE A 80 5.91 1.01 0.13
CA ILE A 80 5.95 2.42 -0.26
C ILE A 80 4.54 3.03 -0.26
N VAL A 81 3.52 2.27 -0.67
CA VAL A 81 2.13 2.71 -0.62
C VAL A 81 1.67 2.93 0.82
N ILE A 82 2.07 2.05 1.75
CA ILE A 82 1.76 2.19 3.18
C ILE A 82 2.36 3.48 3.73
N ASP A 83 3.65 3.71 3.50
CA ASP A 83 4.34 4.95 3.88
C ASP A 83 3.64 6.19 3.29
N LEU A 84 3.21 6.10 2.03
CA LEU A 84 2.54 7.18 1.32
C LEU A 84 1.16 7.49 1.91
N CYS A 85 0.35 6.46 2.14
CA CYS A 85 -0.93 6.57 2.81
C CYS A 85 -0.77 7.17 4.20
N ALA A 86 0.25 6.75 4.95
CA ALA A 86 0.56 7.34 6.25
C ALA A 86 0.88 8.83 6.15
N ALA A 87 1.72 9.24 5.20
CA ALA A 87 2.02 10.65 5.00
C ALA A 87 0.78 11.50 4.63
N LEU A 88 -0.21 10.91 3.96
CA LEU A 88 -1.38 11.61 3.44
C LEU A 88 -2.57 11.63 4.41
N VAL A 89 -2.72 10.64 5.28
CA VAL A 89 -3.82 10.57 6.27
C VAL A 89 -3.52 11.39 7.53
N ILE A 90 -2.28 11.87 7.71
CA ILE A 90 -1.90 12.77 8.83
C ILE A 90 -2.82 14.00 8.92
N ASP A 91 -3.25 14.30 10.15
CA ASP A 91 -4.09 15.44 10.55
C ASP A 91 -5.49 15.46 9.90
N ASP A 92 -6.07 14.28 9.61
CA ASP A 92 -7.41 14.12 9.02
C ASP A 92 -7.62 14.92 7.70
N ARG A 93 -6.52 15.19 6.98
CA ARG A 93 -6.53 16.02 5.76
C ARG A 93 -7.19 15.33 4.56
N ASN A 94 -7.23 14.00 4.56
CA ASN A 94 -7.70 13.18 3.45
C ASN A 94 -8.73 12.13 3.88
N GLU A 95 -9.90 12.58 4.35
CA GLU A 95 -11.02 11.71 4.77
C GLU A 95 -11.52 10.77 3.65
N GLU A 96 -11.46 11.20 2.39
CA GLU A 96 -11.79 10.34 1.25
C GLU A 96 -10.82 9.15 1.11
N LEU A 97 -9.51 9.41 1.25
CA LEU A 97 -8.49 8.36 1.26
C LEU A 97 -8.69 7.43 2.46
N LYS A 98 -8.93 7.98 3.64
CA LYS A 98 -9.20 7.21 4.87
C LYS A 98 -10.38 6.25 4.67
N GLY A 99 -11.50 6.74 4.12
CA GLY A 99 -12.66 5.90 3.80
C GLY A 99 -12.38 4.84 2.74
N LEU A 100 -11.51 5.11 1.77
CA LEU A 100 -11.07 4.12 0.79
C LEU A 100 -10.22 3.02 1.44
N LEU A 101 -9.27 3.39 2.30
CA LEU A 101 -8.40 2.43 2.97
C LEU A 101 -9.18 1.54 3.96
N ILE A 102 -10.15 2.09 4.67
CA ILE A 102 -11.05 1.31 5.54
C ILE A 102 -11.78 0.23 4.73
N LYS A 103 -12.38 0.61 3.59
CA LYS A 103 -13.08 -0.35 2.72
C LYS A 103 -12.16 -1.41 2.15
N PHE A 104 -10.94 -1.02 1.77
CA PHE A 104 -9.92 -1.92 1.26
C PHE A 104 -9.56 -2.99 2.31
N LEU A 105 -9.30 -2.57 3.55
CA LEU A 105 -8.98 -3.47 4.67
C LEU A 105 -10.16 -4.38 5.08
N GLU A 106 -11.40 -3.93 4.92
CA GLU A 106 -12.59 -4.74 5.22
C GLU A 106 -12.90 -5.80 4.13
N GLN A 107 -12.48 -5.55 2.89
CA GLN A 107 -12.80 -6.41 1.74
C GLN A 107 -11.76 -7.51 1.52
N ASP A 108 -10.49 -7.21 1.79
CA ASP A 108 -9.39 -8.11 1.50
C ASP A 108 -8.64 -8.46 2.81
N GLU A 109 -8.62 -9.74 3.22
CA GLU A 109 -7.74 -10.25 4.29
C GLU A 109 -6.28 -10.21 3.79
N VAL A 110 -5.67 -9.02 3.79
CA VAL A 110 -4.30 -8.85 3.31
C VAL A 110 -3.38 -8.55 4.48
N ASP A 111 -2.68 -9.59 4.95
CA ASP A 111 -1.72 -9.53 6.06
C ASP A 111 -0.65 -8.43 5.87
N CYS A 112 -0.32 -8.05 4.63
CA CYS A 112 0.71 -7.06 4.35
C CYS A 112 0.31 -5.60 4.61
N TYR A 113 -0.90 -5.34 5.13
CA TYR A 113 -1.39 -3.99 5.49
C TYR A 113 -1.70 -3.81 6.99
N GLU A 114 -1.12 -4.64 7.86
CA GLU A 114 -1.22 -4.49 9.33
C GLU A 114 -0.86 -3.06 9.79
N GLU A 115 0.22 -2.48 9.26
CA GLU A 115 0.65 -1.11 9.56
C GLU A 115 -0.41 -0.05 9.18
N LEU A 116 -1.14 -0.25 8.07
CA LEU A 116 -2.26 0.65 7.72
C LEU A 116 -3.44 0.48 8.67
N SER A 117 -3.73 -0.75 9.09
CA SER A 117 -4.79 -1.03 10.07
C SER A 117 -4.49 -0.34 11.40
N GLU A 118 -3.28 -0.51 11.92
CA GLU A 118 -2.83 0.14 13.16
C GLU A 118 -2.92 1.66 13.07
N MET A 119 -2.55 2.23 11.91
CA MET A 119 -2.64 3.67 11.68
C MET A 119 -4.09 4.19 11.70
N LEU A 120 -5.02 3.47 11.08
CA LEU A 120 -6.40 3.91 10.91
C LEU A 120 -7.26 3.70 12.16
N TYR A 121 -7.03 2.60 12.88
CA TYR A 121 -7.83 2.19 14.04
C TYR A 121 -7.11 2.41 15.39
N GLY A 122 -5.82 2.75 15.37
CA GLY A 122 -4.95 2.85 16.54
C GLY A 122 -4.46 1.48 17.01
N LYS A 123 -3.45 1.47 17.89
CA LYS A 123 -2.83 0.26 18.50
C LYS A 123 -3.80 -0.69 19.25
N SER A 124 -5.08 -0.33 19.35
CA SER A 124 -6.10 -1.04 20.11
C SER A 124 -7.26 -1.44 19.21
N LYS A 125 -6.94 -2.23 18.21
CA LYS A 125 -7.70 -3.42 17.84
C LYS A 125 -6.70 -4.30 17.13
N GLU A 126 -6.16 -5.26 17.88
CA GLU A 126 -5.95 -6.57 17.28
C GLU A 126 -7.16 -6.79 16.39
N LEU A 127 -6.94 -7.01 15.09
CA LEU A 127 -7.90 -7.69 14.26
C LEU A 127 -8.20 -8.97 15.04
N GLU A 128 -9.22 -8.91 15.91
CA GLU A 128 -9.82 -10.05 16.56
C GLU A 128 -10.16 -10.93 15.38
N GLN A 129 -9.30 -11.92 15.23
CA GLN A 129 -9.42 -12.98 14.27
C GLN A 129 -10.85 -13.45 14.41
N SER A 130 -11.69 -13.11 13.44
CA SER A 130 -12.98 -13.77 13.24
C SER A 130 -12.72 -15.17 12.68
N LYS A 131 -11.77 -15.89 13.29
CA LYS A 131 -11.49 -17.30 13.10
C LYS A 131 -11.82 -17.95 14.43
N ASP A 132 -13.06 -18.41 14.49
CA ASP A 132 -13.46 -19.62 15.21
C ASP A 132 -13.32 -19.59 16.73
N ASN A 133 -14.05 -18.68 17.39
CA ASN A 133 -14.30 -18.83 18.82
C ASN A 133 -15.39 -19.89 19.14
N ASP A 134 -16.14 -20.34 18.11
CA ASP A 134 -17.16 -21.38 18.27
C ASP A 134 -16.54 -22.80 18.40
N ASP A 135 -15.38 -23.05 17.80
CA ASP A 135 -14.71 -24.37 17.85
C ASP A 135 -13.97 -24.60 19.18
N LEU A 136 -13.44 -23.54 19.79
CA LEU A 136 -12.80 -23.63 21.12
C LEU A 136 -13.82 -23.84 22.24
N GLU A 137 -15.00 -23.23 22.15
CA GLU A 137 -16.08 -23.44 23.12
C GLU A 137 -16.63 -24.89 23.05
N TYR A 138 -16.66 -25.50 21.85
CA TYR A 138 -16.97 -26.92 21.70
C TYR A 138 -15.92 -27.83 22.35
N ILE A 139 -14.62 -27.56 22.14
CA ILE A 139 -13.54 -28.36 22.73
C ILE A 139 -13.55 -28.26 24.26
N PHE A 140 -13.75 -27.07 24.84
CA PHE A 140 -13.86 -26.91 26.29
C PHE A 140 -15.09 -27.61 26.87
N ASN A 141 -16.24 -27.59 26.18
CA ASN A 141 -17.44 -28.30 26.60
C ASN A 141 -17.34 -29.83 26.50
N VAL A 142 -16.57 -30.34 25.54
CA VAL A 142 -16.31 -31.79 25.40
C VAL A 142 -15.32 -32.27 26.47
N LEU A 143 -14.28 -31.49 26.77
CA LEU A 143 -13.30 -31.84 27.80
C LEU A 143 -13.88 -31.75 29.22
N ALA A 144 -14.72 -30.75 29.50
CA ALA A 144 -15.39 -30.62 30.81
C ALA A 144 -16.38 -31.75 31.11
N LYS A 145 -16.81 -32.53 30.11
CA LYS A 145 -17.71 -33.68 30.28
C LYS A 145 -16.99 -35.03 30.41
N GLN A 146 -15.65 -35.04 30.33
CA GLN A 146 -14.86 -36.27 30.45
C GLN A 146 -14.26 -36.49 31.84
N ASP A 147 -14.39 -35.53 32.75
CA ASP A 147 -13.91 -35.63 34.15
C ASP A 147 -15.00 -36.05 35.15
N ASP A 148 -16.21 -36.37 34.67
CA ASP A 148 -17.39 -36.75 35.50
C ASP A 148 -17.88 -38.21 35.29
N GLU A 149 -16.99 -39.16 34.94
CA GLU A 149 -17.25 -40.61 35.08
C GLU A 149 -16.11 -41.40 35.74
#